data_AF-A0A951UWW5-F1
#
_entry.id   AF-A0A951UWW5-F1
#
_cell.length_a   1.000
_cell.length_b   1.000
_cell.length_c   1.000
_cell.angle_alpha   90.00
_cell.angle_beta   90.00
_cell.angle_gamma   90.00
#
_symmetry.space_group_name_H-M   'P 1'
#
loop_
_entity.id
_entity.type
_entity.pdbx_description
1 polymer ?
#
loop_
_entity_poly.entity_id
_entity_poly.type
_entity_poly.pdbx_seq_one_letter_code
_entity_poly.pdbx_strand_id
1 'polypeptide(L)'
;MDAEELKRRYAAGERDFTSVNLSRAKLIGANLPGIILWGADLTGANLAKAKLWGANLSEANLAKANLTRANLSCAKLNGANLRGAKLNYAKLFGANLSGASYDESTRFSRTFDPVSMNMRLF
;
A
#
# COMPACT_ATOMS: atom_id res chain seq x y z
N MET A 1 -10.25 -8.00 -10.54
CA MET A 1 -10.60 -6.67 -11.09
C MET A 1 -9.32 -6.07 -11.65
N ASP A 2 -9.36 -5.33 -12.76
CA ASP A 2 -8.16 -4.67 -13.29
C ASP A 2 -8.03 -3.21 -12.79
N ALA A 3 -6.91 -2.58 -13.15
CA ALA A 3 -6.60 -1.21 -12.73
C ALA A 3 -7.53 -0.15 -13.35
N GLU A 4 -8.01 -0.36 -14.57
CA GLU A 4 -8.88 0.61 -15.24
C GLU A 4 -10.29 0.56 -14.67
N GLU A 5 -10.79 -0.64 -14.39
CA GLU A 5 -12.07 -0.82 -13.72
C GLU A 5 -12.06 -0.21 -12.31
N LEU A 6 -11.00 -0.42 -11.54
CA LEU A 6 -10.85 0.24 -10.24
C LEU A 6 -10.88 1.76 -10.37
N LYS A 7 -10.13 2.33 -11.32
CA LYS A 7 -10.09 3.78 -11.53
C LYS A 7 -11.45 4.33 -11.93
N ARG A 8 -12.19 3.62 -12.80
CA ARG A 8 -13.53 4.00 -13.24
C ARG A 8 -14.50 4.01 -12.06
N ARG A 9 -14.55 2.92 -11.29
CA ARG A 9 -15.42 2.82 -10.10
C ARG A 9 -15.08 3.87 -9.06
N TYR A 10 -13.79 4.09 -8.80
CA TYR A 10 -13.35 5.14 -7.89
C TYR A 10 -13.74 6.54 -8.37
N ALA A 11 -13.61 6.82 -9.67
CA ALA A 11 -14.06 8.08 -10.26
C ALA A 11 -15.58 8.27 -10.17
N ALA A 12 -16.35 7.18 -10.20
CA ALA A 12 -17.80 7.19 -9.98
C ALA A 12 -18.21 7.39 -8.50
N GLY A 13 -17.25 7.57 -7.59
CA GLY A 13 -17.51 7.83 -6.18
C GLY A 13 -17.39 6.61 -5.28
N GLU A 14 -17.17 5.43 -5.84
CA GLU A 14 -16.94 4.24 -5.03
C GLU A 14 -15.63 4.34 -4.25
N ARG A 15 -15.66 3.94 -2.98
CA ARG A 15 -14.47 3.96 -2.11
C ARG A 15 -14.16 2.59 -1.52
N ASP A 16 -15.15 1.71 -1.45
CA ASP A 16 -15.00 0.38 -0.88
C ASP A 16 -14.57 -0.63 -1.94
N PHE A 17 -13.34 -1.09 -1.80
CA PHE A 17 -12.73 -2.16 -2.59
C PHE A 17 -12.13 -3.21 -1.64
N THR A 18 -12.83 -3.49 -0.54
CA THR A 18 -12.45 -4.50 0.44
C THR A 18 -12.28 -5.87 -0.23
N SER A 19 -11.18 -6.56 0.11
CA SER A 19 -10.83 -7.92 -0.34
C SER A 19 -10.75 -8.12 -1.86
N VAL A 20 -10.68 -7.05 -2.66
CA VAL A 20 -10.56 -7.19 -4.12
C VAL A 20 -9.21 -7.80 -4.50
N ASN A 21 -9.20 -8.56 -5.60
CA ASN A 21 -7.96 -8.97 -6.24
C ASN A 21 -7.51 -7.92 -7.27
N LEU A 22 -6.38 -7.28 -6.96
CA LEU A 22 -5.62 -6.31 -7.75
C LEU A 22 -4.15 -6.75 -7.88
N SER A 23 -3.89 -8.05 -7.76
CA SER A 23 -2.55 -8.60 -7.95
C SER A 23 -1.99 -8.15 -9.30
N ARG A 24 -0.74 -7.66 -9.29
CA ARG A 24 -0.03 -7.13 -10.46
C ARG A 24 -0.71 -5.94 -11.17
N ALA A 25 -1.73 -5.32 -10.56
CA ALA A 25 -2.42 -4.17 -11.15
C ALA A 25 -1.45 -3.00 -11.41
N LYS A 26 -1.66 -2.30 -12.52
CA LYS A 26 -0.87 -1.12 -12.93
C LYS A 26 -1.55 0.17 -12.46
N LEU A 27 -1.21 0.59 -11.24
CA LEU A 27 -1.78 1.76 -10.55
C LEU A 27 -0.74 2.89 -10.40
N ILE A 28 0.21 2.99 -11.34
CA ILE A 28 1.26 4.02 -11.33
C ILE A 28 0.61 5.40 -11.34
N GLY A 29 0.94 6.24 -10.36
CA GLY A 29 0.44 7.61 -10.26
C GLY A 29 -1.06 7.73 -9.97
N ALA A 30 -1.76 6.63 -9.65
CA ALA A 30 -3.19 6.65 -9.41
C ALA A 30 -3.56 7.61 -8.26
N ASN A 31 -4.64 8.38 -8.44
CA ASN A 31 -5.16 9.30 -7.45
C ASN A 31 -6.30 8.65 -6.66
N LEU A 32 -5.97 7.99 -5.55
CA LEU A 32 -6.90 7.16 -4.77
C LEU A 32 -6.92 7.54 -3.26
N PRO A 33 -7.05 8.82 -2.89
CA PRO A 33 -7.08 9.20 -1.49
C PRO A 33 -8.28 8.60 -0.75
N GLY A 34 -8.05 8.12 0.47
CA GLY A 34 -9.09 7.52 1.31
C GLY A 34 -9.72 6.25 0.75
N ILE A 35 -9.14 5.61 -0.28
CA ILE A 35 -9.64 4.33 -0.80
C ILE A 35 -9.59 3.26 0.30
N ILE A 36 -10.60 2.39 0.34
CA ILE A 36 -10.67 1.25 1.25
C ILE A 36 -10.28 0.01 0.46
N LEU A 37 -9.14 -0.56 0.82
CA LEU A 37 -8.53 -1.77 0.27
C LEU A 37 -8.22 -2.76 1.40
N TRP A 38 -9.05 -2.76 2.45
CA TRP A 38 -8.88 -3.68 3.57
C TRP A 38 -8.85 -5.12 3.05
N GLY A 39 -7.84 -5.90 3.46
CA GLY A 39 -7.69 -7.29 3.03
C GLY A 39 -7.49 -7.51 1.53
N ALA A 40 -7.32 -6.46 0.73
CA ALA A 40 -7.16 -6.59 -0.72
C ALA A 40 -5.84 -7.28 -1.09
N ASP A 41 -5.86 -8.06 -2.16
CA ASP A 41 -4.65 -8.63 -2.75
C ASP A 41 -4.04 -7.64 -3.76
N LEU A 42 -2.90 -7.06 -3.40
CA LEU A 42 -2.09 -6.14 -4.19
C LEU A 42 -0.71 -6.75 -4.48
N THR A 43 -0.58 -8.08 -4.42
CA THR A 43 0.68 -8.78 -4.63
C THR A 43 1.31 -8.38 -5.97
N GLY A 44 2.52 -7.84 -5.92
CA GLY A 44 3.24 -7.38 -7.12
C GLY A 44 2.60 -6.20 -7.85
N ALA A 45 1.59 -5.53 -7.27
CA ALA A 45 0.98 -4.35 -7.88
C ALA A 45 2.00 -3.22 -8.03
N ASN A 46 1.87 -2.45 -9.11
CA ASN A 46 2.70 -1.27 -9.32
C ASN A 46 1.93 -0.01 -8.91
N LEU A 47 2.19 0.45 -7.69
CA LEU A 47 1.63 1.64 -7.05
C LEU A 47 2.65 2.80 -6.99
N ALA A 48 3.68 2.77 -7.85
CA ALA A 48 4.70 3.80 -7.84
C ALA A 48 4.08 5.17 -8.06
N LYS A 49 4.48 6.16 -7.25
CA LYS A 49 3.92 7.53 -7.26
C LYS A 49 2.41 7.63 -7.00
N ALA A 50 1.73 6.56 -6.60
CA ALA A 50 0.30 6.61 -6.29
C ALA A 50 0.03 7.53 -5.09
N LYS A 51 -1.12 8.17 -5.11
CA LYS A 51 -1.62 9.07 -4.07
C LYS A 51 -2.65 8.30 -3.24
N LEU A 52 -2.22 7.80 -2.08
CA LEU A 52 -2.96 6.91 -1.19
C LEU A 52 -3.07 7.53 0.23
N TRP A 53 -3.06 8.86 0.35
CA TRP A 53 -3.16 9.47 1.67
C TRP A 53 -4.51 9.13 2.31
N GLY A 54 -4.48 8.77 3.59
CA GLY A 54 -5.67 8.31 4.32
C GLY A 54 -6.28 6.99 3.85
N ALA A 55 -5.64 6.26 2.91
CA ALA A 55 -6.15 4.98 2.45
C ALA A 55 -6.19 3.94 3.59
N ASN A 56 -7.17 3.04 3.54
CA ASN A 56 -7.24 1.88 4.41
C ASN A 56 -6.68 0.65 3.67
N LEU A 57 -5.44 0.28 3.98
CA LEU A 57 -4.71 -0.90 3.48
C LEU A 57 -4.46 -1.91 4.61
N SER A 58 -5.21 -1.84 5.72
CA SER A 58 -5.07 -2.79 6.81
C SER A 58 -5.32 -4.22 6.31
N GLU A 59 -4.52 -5.18 6.79
CA GLU A 59 -4.56 -6.59 6.37
C GLU A 59 -4.36 -6.84 4.85
N ALA A 60 -4.02 -5.81 4.06
CA ALA A 60 -3.81 -5.98 2.63
C ALA A 60 -2.52 -6.75 2.34
N ASN A 61 -2.55 -7.57 1.28
CA ASN A 61 -1.36 -8.24 0.80
C ASN A 61 -0.63 -7.36 -0.22
N LEU A 62 0.43 -6.67 0.22
CA LEU A 62 1.28 -5.81 -0.60
C LEU A 62 2.63 -6.49 -0.93
N ALA A 63 2.72 -7.81 -0.83
CA ALA A 63 3.96 -8.53 -1.05
C ALA A 63 4.51 -8.22 -2.45
N LYS A 64 5.80 -7.88 -2.54
CA LYS A 64 6.49 -7.53 -3.78
C LYS A 64 5.90 -6.31 -4.53
N ALA A 65 4.98 -5.56 -3.92
CA ALA A 65 4.39 -4.37 -4.54
C ALA A 65 5.44 -3.25 -4.69
N ASN A 66 5.29 -2.45 -5.74
CA ASN A 66 6.11 -1.25 -5.92
C ASN A 66 5.37 -0.02 -5.41
N LEU A 67 5.75 0.48 -4.24
CA LEU A 67 5.25 1.71 -3.60
C LEU A 67 6.26 2.86 -3.68
N THR A 68 7.25 2.76 -4.58
CA THR A 68 8.31 3.76 -4.71
C THR A 68 7.69 5.14 -4.95
N ARG A 69 8.05 6.13 -4.13
CA ARG A 69 7.51 7.51 -4.16
C ARG A 69 5.98 7.61 -3.98
N ALA A 70 5.30 6.57 -3.50
CA ALA A 70 3.88 6.67 -3.18
C ALA A 70 3.65 7.61 -1.98
N ASN A 71 2.52 8.30 -1.96
CA ASN A 71 2.08 9.06 -0.79
C ASN A 71 1.11 8.22 0.04
N LEU A 72 1.59 7.68 1.16
CA LEU A 72 0.83 6.88 2.13
C LEU A 72 0.63 7.65 3.45
N SER A 73 0.72 8.99 3.42
CA SER A 73 0.57 9.80 4.63
C SER A 73 -0.80 9.54 5.27
N CYS A 74 -0.84 9.33 6.58
CA CYS A 74 -2.05 8.97 7.34
C CYS A 74 -2.77 7.67 6.89
N ALA A 75 -2.14 6.83 6.07
CA ALA A 75 -2.73 5.56 5.66
C ALA A 75 -2.73 4.53 6.80
N LYS A 76 -3.71 3.64 6.82
CA LYS A 76 -3.75 2.47 7.71
C LYS A 76 -3.11 1.29 6.99
N LEU A 77 -2.03 0.75 7.53
CA LEU A 77 -1.28 -0.40 7.01
C LEU A 77 -1.09 -1.47 8.10
N ASN A 78 -1.81 -1.37 9.22
CA ASN A 78 -1.69 -2.34 10.30
C ASN A 78 -2.00 -3.76 9.81
N GLY A 79 -1.13 -4.71 10.17
CA GLY A 79 -1.23 -6.10 9.71
C GLY A 79 -0.90 -6.36 8.24
N ALA A 80 -0.63 -5.33 7.43
CA ALA A 80 -0.37 -5.50 6.01
C ALA A 80 0.91 -6.34 5.73
N ASN A 81 0.90 -7.11 4.65
CA ASN A 81 2.08 -7.86 4.20
C ASN A 81 2.92 -7.01 3.24
N LEU A 82 4.05 -6.47 3.70
CA LEU A 82 4.99 -5.64 2.94
C LEU A 82 6.30 -6.39 2.58
N ARG A 83 6.33 -7.72 2.74
CA ARG A 83 7.48 -8.56 2.38
C ARG A 83 7.91 -8.34 0.92
N GLY A 84 9.17 -7.99 0.70
CA GLY A 84 9.72 -7.65 -0.62
C GLY A 84 9.14 -6.40 -1.29
N ALA A 85 8.30 -5.61 -0.61
CA ALA A 85 7.76 -4.38 -1.17
C ALA A 85 8.86 -3.30 -1.31
N LYS A 86 8.73 -2.45 -2.33
CA LYS A 86 9.62 -1.30 -2.55
C LYS A 86 8.96 -0.02 -2.07
N LEU A 87 9.36 0.51 -0.92
CA LEU A 87 8.88 1.76 -0.31
C LEU A 87 9.91 2.90 -0.38
N ASN A 88 10.95 2.79 -1.20
CA ASN A 88 11.94 3.87 -1.36
C ASN A 88 11.24 5.21 -1.65
N TYR A 89 11.56 6.23 -0.84
CA TYR A 89 10.99 7.58 -0.96
C TYR A 89 9.46 7.66 -0.79
N ALA A 90 8.80 6.63 -0.26
CA ALA A 90 7.39 6.70 0.09
C ALA A 90 7.19 7.68 1.27
N LYS A 91 6.09 8.43 1.23
CA LYS A 91 5.70 9.31 2.35
C LYS A 91 4.86 8.51 3.33
N LEU A 92 5.35 8.32 4.56
CA LEU A 92 4.71 7.52 5.61
C LEU A 92 4.36 8.35 6.86
N PHE A 93 4.39 9.69 6.76
CA PHE A 93 4.05 10.55 7.91
C PHE A 93 2.63 10.25 8.41
N GLY A 94 2.50 9.91 9.69
CA GLY A 94 1.23 9.54 10.32
C GLY A 94 0.65 8.19 9.86
N ALA A 95 1.37 7.39 9.06
CA ALA A 95 0.89 6.07 8.66
C ALA A 95 0.96 5.09 9.84
N ASN A 96 -0.09 4.28 10.02
CA ASN A 96 -0.09 3.21 11.01
C ASN A 96 0.44 1.92 10.38
N LEU A 97 1.66 1.53 10.72
CA LEU A 97 2.33 0.31 10.25
C LEU A 97 2.39 -0.80 11.33
N SER A 98 1.69 -0.63 12.44
CA SER A 98 1.76 -1.57 13.57
C SER A 98 1.38 -2.99 13.13
N GLY A 99 2.25 -3.96 13.41
CA GLY A 99 2.06 -5.36 13.04
C GLY A 99 2.24 -5.68 11.56
N ALA A 100 2.49 -4.68 10.69
CA ALA A 100 2.82 -4.94 9.30
C ALA A 100 4.10 -5.79 9.20
N SER A 101 4.12 -6.72 8.24
CA SER A 101 5.24 -7.65 8.07
C SER A 101 6.19 -7.20 6.97
N TYR A 102 7.49 -7.30 7.20
CA TYR A 102 8.56 -7.02 6.23
C TYR A 102 9.62 -8.09 6.30
N ASP A 103 10.49 -8.16 5.28
CA ASP A 103 11.63 -9.07 5.23
C ASP A 103 12.90 -8.32 4.79
N GLU A 104 14.03 -9.03 4.72
CA GLU A 104 15.32 -8.51 4.24
C GLU A 104 15.28 -7.97 2.80
N SER A 105 14.26 -8.36 2.03
CA SER A 105 14.05 -7.93 0.64
C SER A 105 13.17 -6.67 0.54
N THR A 106 12.45 -6.30 1.61
CA THR A 106 11.70 -5.04 1.69
C THR A 106 12.68 -3.85 1.62
N ARG A 107 12.32 -2.81 0.86
CA ARG A 107 13.17 -1.63 0.64
C ARG A 107 12.52 -0.38 1.20
N PHE A 108 12.99 0.11 2.33
CA PHE A 108 12.58 1.39 2.90
C PHE A 108 13.56 2.51 2.53
N SER A 109 13.19 3.76 2.83
CA SER A 109 14.14 4.88 2.81
C SER A 109 15.23 4.65 3.87
N ARG A 110 16.47 5.13 3.63
CA ARG A 110 17.62 4.89 4.51
C ARG A 110 17.41 5.29 5.98
N THR A 111 16.55 6.26 6.24
CA THR A 111 16.28 6.80 7.57
C THR A 111 15.05 6.19 8.24
N PHE A 112 14.37 5.25 7.57
CA PHE A 112 13.17 4.63 8.09
C PHE A 112 13.55 3.39 8.89
N ASP A 113 13.18 3.40 10.17
CA ASP A 113 13.31 2.25 11.06
C ASP A 113 11.95 1.51 11.13
N PRO A 114 11.83 0.30 10.56
CA PRO A 114 10.60 -0.48 10.65
C PRO A 114 10.31 -0.97 12.09
N VAL A 115 11.34 -1.18 12.91
CA VAL A 115 11.16 -1.66 14.29
C VAL A 115 10.53 -0.58 15.15
N SER A 116 10.96 0.68 15.04
CA SER A 116 10.35 1.80 15.75
C SER A 116 8.87 2.02 15.38
N MET A 117 8.44 1.50 14.23
CA MET A 117 7.05 1.56 13.76
C MET A 117 6.20 0.35 14.19
N ASN A 118 6.71 -0.49 15.08
CA ASN A 118 6.08 -1.75 15.54
C ASN A 118 5.82 -2.75 14.40
N MET A 119 6.65 -2.72 13.35
CA MET A 119 6.60 -3.73 12.27
C MET A 119 7.28 -5.03 12.70
N ARG A 120 6.90 -6.13 12.04
CA ARG A 120 7.41 -7.48 12.33
C ARG A 120 8.30 -7.98 11.20
N LEU A 121 9.53 -8.37 11.53
CA LEU A 121 10.46 -9.00 10.60
C LEU A 121 10.10 -10.50 10.43
N PHE A 122 10.20 -11.01 9.20
CA PHE A 122 9.95 -12.41 8.84
C PHE A 122 10.89 -12.89 7.73
#